data_AF-L7X8M0-F1
#
_entry.id   AF-L7X8M0-F1
#
_cell.length_a   1.000
_cell.length_b   1.000
_cell.length_c   1.000
_cell.angle_alpha   90.00
_cell.angle_beta   90.00
_cell.angle_gamma   90.00
#
_symmetry.space_group_name_H-M   'P 1'
#
loop_
_entity.id
_entity.type
_entity.pdbx_description
1 polymer ?
#
loop_
_entity_poly.entity_id
_entity_poly.type
_entity_poly.pdbx_seq_one_letter_code
_entity_poly.pdbx_strand_id
1 'polypeptide(L)'
;VSVMFFLLEQYSFLANHYYEKGDLEKYDEYFNNLNNVFLDFKSSLVGTGASNNEGLIDKVLQVLMTVKSNEFLGLGKNSLEEMLNEKINLFTKIKEEIEGKQRMTLSETPENFARISFEKDIITPIGDWRDSREVRYAVQYASETLFSKIGHWSDPVSVGAKACPTLRMPVDQTRRNVLVFRKFDNSKPQLVGEITPYQSNFIDI
;
A
#
# COMPACT_ATOMS: atom_id res chain seq x y z
N VAL A 1 13.51 -4.11 -16.04
CA VAL A 1 12.80 -4.80 -14.93
C VAL A 1 13.62 -4.77 -13.64
N SER A 2 14.92 -5.09 -13.65
CA SER A 2 15.76 -5.05 -12.44
C SER A 2 15.78 -3.68 -11.74
N VAL A 3 15.82 -2.58 -12.51
CA VAL A 3 15.71 -1.21 -11.96
C VAL A 3 14.37 -0.97 -11.26
N MET A 4 13.27 -1.45 -11.83
CA MET A 4 11.93 -1.35 -11.23
C MET A 4 11.92 -2.08 -9.88
N PHE A 5 12.29 -3.37 -9.85
CA PHE A 5 12.27 -4.13 -8.60
C PHE A 5 13.19 -3.56 -7.54
N PHE A 6 14.38 -3.09 -7.93
CA PHE A 6 15.28 -2.40 -7.02
C PHE A 6 14.62 -1.16 -6.39
N LEU A 7 14.00 -0.29 -7.20
CA LEU A 7 13.30 0.90 -6.67
C LEU A 7 12.14 0.54 -5.75
N LEU A 8 11.34 -0.47 -6.12
CA LEU A 8 10.24 -0.94 -5.28
C LEU A 8 10.74 -1.46 -3.93
N GLU A 9 11.85 -2.20 -3.92
CA GLU A 9 12.47 -2.67 -2.68
C GLU A 9 12.97 -1.51 -1.81
N GLN A 10 13.64 -0.52 -2.41
CA GLN A 10 14.13 0.65 -1.67
C GLN A 10 12.98 1.46 -1.04
N TYR A 11 11.89 1.69 -1.78
CA TYR A 11 10.73 2.40 -1.24
C TYR A 11 10.02 1.61 -0.15
N SER A 12 9.89 0.29 -0.30
CA SER A 12 9.35 -0.59 0.73
C SER A 12 10.19 -0.54 2.01
N PHE A 13 11.52 -0.61 1.88
CA PHE A 13 12.45 -0.49 3.00
C PHE A 13 12.31 0.85 3.73
N LEU A 14 12.28 1.96 2.99
CA LEU A 14 12.13 3.30 3.58
C LEU A 14 10.78 3.45 4.28
N ALA A 15 9.69 2.99 3.66
CA ALA A 15 8.38 2.99 4.29
C ALA A 15 8.42 2.26 5.64
N ASN A 16 8.92 1.03 5.67
CA ASN A 16 9.03 0.23 6.90
C ASN A 16 9.90 0.92 7.98
N HIS A 17 11.04 1.48 7.59
CA HIS A 17 11.91 2.21 8.50
C HIS A 17 11.22 3.40 9.17
N TYR A 18 10.45 4.20 8.42
CA TYR A 18 9.71 5.32 8.99
C TYR A 18 8.49 4.87 9.81
N TYR A 19 7.86 3.77 9.42
CA TYR A 19 6.79 3.14 10.19
C TYR A 19 7.27 2.72 11.59
N GLU A 20 8.41 2.03 11.69
CA GLU A 20 9.04 1.64 12.98
C GLU A 20 9.45 2.86 13.81
N LYS A 21 9.91 3.92 13.15
CA LYS A 21 10.19 5.21 13.79
C LYS A 21 8.95 5.98 14.21
N GLY A 22 7.74 5.55 13.82
CA GLY A 22 6.47 6.22 14.06
C GLY A 22 6.32 7.55 13.32
N ASP A 23 7.13 7.79 12.30
CA ASP A 23 6.98 8.92 11.39
C ASP A 23 6.02 8.50 10.27
N LEU A 24 4.74 8.56 10.59
CA LEU A 24 3.66 8.03 9.73
C LEU A 24 3.45 8.90 8.47
N GLU A 25 3.84 10.17 8.51
CA GLU A 25 3.81 11.05 7.33
C GLU A 25 4.89 10.63 6.32
N LYS A 26 6.12 10.37 6.79
CA LYS A 26 7.18 9.83 5.93
C LYS A 26 6.87 8.43 5.44
N TYR A 27 6.24 7.58 6.25
CA TYR A 27 5.72 6.30 5.79
C TYR A 27 4.81 6.47 4.57
N ASP A 28 3.79 7.33 4.66
CA ASP A 28 2.83 7.55 3.57
C ASP A 28 3.48 8.15 2.32
N GLU A 29 4.51 8.99 2.48
CA GLU A 29 5.32 9.53 1.37
C GLU A 29 6.01 8.39 0.59
N TYR A 30 6.73 7.49 1.27
CA TYR A 30 7.42 6.40 0.60
C TYR A 30 6.48 5.30 0.11
N PHE A 31 5.38 5.06 0.83
CA PHE A 31 4.29 4.19 0.38
C PHE A 31 3.67 4.71 -0.94
N ASN A 32 3.50 6.03 -1.07
CA ASN A 32 3.06 6.65 -2.32
C ASN A 32 4.05 6.45 -3.46
N ASN A 33 5.33 6.70 -3.19
CA ASN A 33 6.37 6.53 -4.18
C ASN A 33 6.45 5.07 -4.66
N LEU A 34 6.33 4.09 -3.75
CA LEU A 34 6.24 2.67 -4.08
C LEU A 34 5.10 2.40 -5.08
N ASN A 35 3.90 2.88 -4.78
CA ASN A 35 2.72 2.69 -5.63
C ASN A 35 2.83 3.38 -6.98
N ASN A 36 3.25 4.64 -6.99
CA ASN A 36 3.39 5.42 -8.21
C ASN A 36 4.43 4.79 -9.14
N VAL A 37 5.61 4.42 -8.60
CA VAL A 37 6.65 3.75 -9.39
C VAL A 37 6.16 2.41 -9.93
N PHE A 38 5.45 1.62 -9.12
CA PHE A 38 4.88 0.36 -9.59
C PHE A 38 3.89 0.59 -10.75
N LEU A 39 2.96 1.53 -10.59
CA LEU A 39 1.94 1.84 -11.59
C LEU A 39 2.55 2.41 -12.87
N ASP A 40 3.51 3.33 -12.76
CA ASP A 40 4.20 3.96 -13.90
C ASP A 40 4.98 2.93 -14.72
N PHE A 41 5.71 2.02 -14.05
CA PHE A 41 6.40 0.94 -14.75
C PHE A 41 5.41 -0.04 -15.37
N LYS A 42 4.34 -0.41 -14.65
CA LYS A 42 3.32 -1.33 -15.16
C LYS A 42 2.64 -0.76 -16.40
N SER A 43 2.18 0.49 -16.36
CA SER A 43 1.55 1.15 -17.50
C SER A 43 2.50 1.34 -18.67
N SER A 44 3.78 1.63 -18.43
CA SER A 44 4.77 1.82 -19.49
C SER A 44 5.21 0.51 -20.15
N LEU A 45 5.39 -0.56 -19.37
CA LEU A 45 5.91 -1.84 -19.85
C LEU A 45 4.82 -2.71 -20.45
N VAL A 46 3.66 -2.78 -19.79
CA VAL A 46 2.58 -3.71 -20.14
C VAL A 46 1.33 -2.99 -20.68
N GLY A 47 1.25 -1.68 -20.50
CA GLY A 47 0.07 -0.91 -20.91
C GLY A 47 -1.02 -0.93 -19.83
N THR A 48 -2.14 -0.30 -20.15
CA THR A 48 -3.29 -0.18 -19.23
C THR A 48 -4.43 -1.13 -19.59
N GLY A 49 -4.23 -2.06 -20.53
CA GLY A 49 -5.26 -2.96 -21.05
C GLY A 49 -6.33 -2.27 -21.92
N ALA A 50 -6.20 -0.96 -22.16
CA ALA A 50 -7.04 -0.24 -23.10
C ALA A 50 -6.48 -0.40 -24.53
N SER A 51 -7.36 -0.55 -25.51
CA SER A 51 -7.03 -0.84 -26.93
C SER A 51 -6.06 0.15 -27.59
N ASN A 52 -5.81 1.31 -26.99
CA ASN A 52 -4.96 2.37 -27.54
C ASN A 52 -3.67 2.60 -26.73
N ASN A 53 -3.37 1.75 -25.75
CA ASN A 53 -2.22 1.93 -24.87
C ASN A 53 -1.41 0.64 -24.72
N GLU A 54 -0.92 0.14 -25.85
CA GLU A 54 0.00 -1.01 -25.90
C GLU A 54 1.31 -0.68 -25.18
N GLY A 55 1.67 -1.52 -24.22
CA GLY A 55 2.92 -1.40 -23.48
C GLY A 55 4.15 -1.61 -24.37
N LEU A 56 5.31 -1.18 -23.88
CA LEU A 56 6.57 -1.38 -24.58
C LEU A 56 6.84 -2.86 -24.91
N ILE A 57 6.46 -3.78 -24.02
CA ILE A 57 6.69 -5.22 -24.23
C ILE A 57 5.87 -5.73 -25.42
N ASP A 58 4.63 -5.29 -25.58
CA ASP A 58 3.78 -5.70 -26.71
C ASP A 58 4.36 -5.21 -28.03
N LYS A 59 4.85 -3.97 -28.07
CA LYS A 59 5.54 -3.41 -29.26
C LYS A 59 6.80 -4.20 -29.62
N VAL A 60 7.59 -4.59 -28.61
CA VAL A 60 8.77 -5.43 -28.83
C VAL A 60 8.39 -6.82 -29.35
N LEU A 61 7.37 -7.45 -28.76
CA LEU A 61 6.87 -8.75 -29.20
C LEU A 61 6.36 -8.71 -30.64
N GLN A 62 5.62 -7.67 -31.03
CA GLN A 62 5.16 -7.46 -32.41
C GLN A 62 6.34 -7.38 -33.39
N VAL A 63 7.39 -6.62 -33.07
CA VAL A 63 8.59 -6.51 -33.90
C VAL A 63 9.29 -7.87 -34.01
N LEU A 64 9.48 -8.58 -32.90
CA LEU A 64 10.13 -9.91 -32.90
C LEU A 64 9.34 -10.93 -33.74
N MET A 65 8.02 -10.95 -33.62
CA MET A 65 7.15 -11.80 -34.42
C MET A 65 7.21 -11.44 -35.90
N THR A 66 7.22 -10.15 -36.24
CA THR A 66 7.33 -9.67 -37.62
C THR A 66 8.66 -10.07 -38.26
N VAL A 67 9.77 -9.92 -37.52
CA VAL A 67 11.10 -10.36 -37.99
C VAL A 67 11.14 -11.86 -38.18
N LYS A 68 10.58 -12.62 -37.23
CA LYS A 68 10.48 -14.09 -37.32
C LYS A 68 9.68 -14.54 -38.55
N SER A 69 8.63 -13.80 -38.92
CA SER A 69 7.79 -14.13 -40.09
C SER A 69 8.38 -13.72 -41.44
N ASN A 70 9.46 -12.94 -41.49
CA ASN A 70 10.03 -12.46 -42.74
C ASN A 70 10.97 -13.49 -43.39
N GLU A 71 10.84 -13.67 -44.71
CA GLU A 71 11.57 -14.67 -45.52
C GLU A 71 13.09 -14.42 -45.64
N PHE A 72 13.61 -13.28 -45.17
CA PHE A 72 15.02 -12.89 -45.31
C PHE A 72 16.03 -13.82 -44.58
N LEU A 73 15.58 -14.79 -43.79
CA LEU A 73 16.43 -15.65 -42.93
C LEU A 73 16.97 -16.90 -43.64
N GLY A 74 17.29 -16.79 -44.93
CA GLY A 74 17.70 -17.90 -45.80
C GLY A 74 19.07 -18.53 -45.49
N LEU A 75 19.91 -17.95 -44.62
CA LEU A 75 21.27 -18.44 -44.35
C LEU A 75 21.57 -18.33 -42.84
N GLY A 76 21.54 -19.46 -42.12
CA GLY A 76 21.79 -19.53 -40.66
C GLY A 76 20.58 -19.83 -39.77
N LYS A 77 19.48 -20.35 -40.34
CA LYS A 77 18.12 -20.52 -39.75
C LYS A 77 18.07 -20.92 -38.26
N ASN A 78 18.75 -21.97 -37.84
CA ASN A 78 18.48 -22.56 -36.51
C ASN A 78 18.88 -21.62 -35.36
N SER A 79 20.09 -21.05 -35.40
CA SER A 79 20.59 -20.23 -34.29
C SER A 79 19.83 -18.91 -34.14
N LEU A 80 19.44 -18.30 -35.27
CA LEU A 80 18.67 -17.05 -35.24
C LEU A 80 17.22 -17.29 -34.79
N GLU A 81 16.60 -18.37 -35.27
CA GLU A 81 15.26 -18.76 -34.86
C GLU A 81 15.19 -19.14 -33.38
N GLU A 82 16.17 -19.91 -32.88
CA GLU A 82 16.34 -20.21 -31.46
C GLU A 82 16.47 -18.93 -30.63
N MET A 83 17.37 -18.01 -31.04
CA MET A 83 17.56 -16.73 -30.35
C MET A 83 16.27 -15.89 -30.32
N LEU A 84 15.53 -15.81 -31.44
CA LEU A 84 14.25 -15.07 -31.48
C LEU A 84 13.21 -15.71 -30.56
N ASN A 85 13.10 -17.05 -30.55
CA ASN A 85 12.19 -17.76 -29.66
C ASN A 85 12.54 -17.55 -28.18
N GLU A 86 13.83 -17.58 -27.83
CA GLU A 86 14.29 -17.26 -26.47
C GLU A 86 13.90 -15.85 -26.05
N LYS A 87 14.09 -14.85 -26.93
CA LYS A 87 13.72 -13.46 -26.64
C LYS A 87 12.21 -13.29 -26.51
N ILE A 88 11.42 -13.86 -27.42
CA ILE A 88 9.94 -13.84 -27.33
C ILE A 88 9.50 -14.44 -26.00
N ASN A 89 9.99 -15.63 -25.64
CA ASN A 89 9.65 -16.28 -24.38
C ASN A 89 10.05 -15.46 -23.16
N LEU A 90 11.22 -14.81 -23.19
CA LEU A 90 11.68 -13.93 -22.12
C LEU A 90 10.73 -12.73 -21.93
N PHE A 91 10.37 -12.03 -23.01
CA PHE A 91 9.48 -10.87 -22.93
C PHE A 91 8.06 -11.26 -22.52
N THR A 92 7.54 -12.40 -22.99
CA THR A 92 6.25 -12.94 -22.53
C THR A 92 6.27 -13.25 -21.03
N LYS A 93 7.31 -13.92 -20.53
CA LYS A 93 7.45 -14.20 -19.08
C LYS A 93 7.53 -12.93 -18.24
N ILE A 94 8.29 -11.92 -18.69
CA ILE A 94 8.36 -10.63 -18.00
C ILE A 94 6.99 -9.96 -17.96
N LYS A 95 6.24 -9.99 -19.06
CA LYS A 95 4.87 -9.45 -19.11
C LYS A 95 3.97 -10.15 -18.10
N GLU A 96 3.93 -11.48 -18.12
CA GLU A 96 3.14 -12.29 -17.21
C GLU A 96 3.50 -12.03 -15.74
N GLU A 97 4.78 -11.86 -15.41
CA GLU A 97 5.23 -11.55 -14.05
C GLU A 97 4.72 -10.19 -13.55
N ILE A 98 4.76 -9.16 -14.42
CA ILE A 98 4.28 -7.82 -14.10
C ILE A 98 2.74 -7.78 -14.03
N GLU A 99 2.05 -8.51 -14.91
CA GLU A 99 0.59 -8.63 -14.89
C GLU A 99 0.08 -9.40 -13.67
N GLY A 100 0.75 -10.51 -13.33
CA GLY A 100 0.44 -11.37 -12.19
C GLY A 100 0.57 -10.63 -10.86
N LYS A 101 1.48 -9.66 -10.75
CA LYS A 101 1.47 -8.69 -9.65
C LYS A 101 0.35 -7.68 -9.90
N GLN A 102 -0.86 -8.01 -9.43
CA GLN A 102 -2.00 -7.10 -9.61
C GLN A 102 -1.84 -5.81 -8.79
N ARG A 103 -1.41 -5.93 -7.53
CA ARG A 103 -1.29 -4.82 -6.57
C ARG A 103 -0.12 -5.07 -5.61
N MET A 104 0.57 -4.00 -5.22
CA MET A 104 1.60 -4.02 -4.18
C MET A 104 1.07 -3.56 -2.82
N THR A 105 -0.09 -2.92 -2.81
CA THR A 105 -0.69 -2.29 -1.63
C THR A 105 -2.21 -2.25 -1.75
N LEU A 106 -2.88 -1.85 -0.67
CA LEU A 106 -4.29 -1.49 -0.68
C LEU A 106 -4.46 -0.04 -1.14
N SER A 107 -5.27 0.17 -2.18
CA SER A 107 -5.46 1.48 -2.80
C SER A 107 -6.37 2.41 -1.99
N GLU A 108 -7.29 1.86 -1.21
CA GLU A 108 -8.22 2.67 -0.42
C GLU A 108 -7.51 3.28 0.78
N THR A 109 -7.76 4.56 1.03
CA THR A 109 -7.38 5.20 2.31
C THR A 109 -8.53 5.01 3.29
N PRO A 110 -8.26 4.57 4.53
CA PRO A 110 -9.32 4.33 5.50
C PRO A 110 -10.02 5.61 5.96
N GLU A 111 -11.33 5.51 6.12
CA GLU A 111 -12.12 6.51 6.81
C GLU A 111 -11.83 6.50 8.31
N ASN A 112 -11.85 7.69 8.90
CA ASN A 112 -11.60 7.87 10.33
C ASN A 112 -12.80 7.40 11.19
N PHE A 113 -12.64 7.38 12.52
CA PHE A 113 -13.69 6.94 13.45
C PHE A 113 -14.97 7.76 13.29
N ALA A 114 -16.11 7.08 13.37
CA ALA A 114 -17.43 7.73 13.37
C ALA A 114 -17.71 8.46 14.68
N ARG A 115 -17.14 7.98 15.81
CA ARG A 115 -17.32 8.58 17.13
C ARG A 115 -16.19 8.20 18.09
N ILE A 116 -15.81 9.13 18.95
CA ILE A 116 -14.91 8.93 20.10
C ILE A 116 -15.71 9.26 21.37
N SER A 117 -15.77 8.35 22.34
CA SER A 117 -16.61 8.53 23.54
C SER A 117 -15.93 8.08 24.83
N PHE A 118 -15.89 8.95 25.85
CA PHE A 118 -15.38 8.67 27.19
C PHE A 118 -16.51 8.23 28.13
N GLU A 119 -17.25 7.19 27.74
CA GLU A 119 -18.40 6.70 28.51
C GLU A 119 -17.97 5.79 29.68
N LYS A 120 -16.83 5.11 29.56
CA LYS A 120 -16.31 4.23 30.60
C LYS A 120 -15.92 5.03 31.85
N ASP A 121 -16.09 4.42 33.01
CA ASP A 121 -15.76 5.02 34.30
C ASP A 121 -14.29 4.75 34.65
N ILE A 122 -13.39 5.23 33.79
CA ILE A 122 -11.94 5.16 33.98
C ILE A 122 -11.46 6.59 34.20
N ILE A 123 -11.03 6.89 35.42
CA ILE A 123 -10.71 8.25 35.87
C ILE A 123 -9.24 8.58 35.56
N THR A 124 -8.95 9.82 35.18
CA THR A 124 -7.58 10.34 35.06
C THR A 124 -6.94 10.63 36.42
N PRO A 125 -5.59 10.62 36.54
CA PRO A 125 -4.63 10.23 35.51
C PRO A 125 -4.38 8.72 35.48
N ILE A 126 -4.18 8.16 34.28
CA ILE A 126 -3.73 6.78 34.07
C ILE A 126 -2.74 6.72 32.90
N GLY A 127 -1.48 6.39 33.17
CA GLY A 127 -0.42 6.41 32.16
C GLY A 127 -0.26 7.79 31.49
N ASP A 128 -0.45 7.81 30.17
CA ASP A 128 -0.42 9.03 29.34
C ASP A 128 -1.73 9.82 29.37
N TRP A 129 -2.82 9.24 29.86
CA TRP A 129 -4.11 9.90 30.03
C TRP A 129 -4.05 10.88 31.20
N ARG A 130 -3.94 12.17 30.91
CA ARG A 130 -3.85 13.23 31.91
C ARG A 130 -4.70 14.42 31.47
N ASP A 131 -5.25 15.11 32.45
CA ASP A 131 -6.06 16.31 32.20
C ASP A 131 -5.30 17.32 31.33
N SER A 132 -6.03 17.96 30.43
CA SER A 132 -5.55 18.99 29.48
C SER A 132 -4.64 18.49 28.36
N ARG A 133 -4.41 17.18 28.22
CA ARG A 133 -3.78 16.62 27.01
C ARG A 133 -4.79 16.51 25.88
N GLU A 134 -4.31 16.56 24.65
CA GLU A 134 -5.11 16.24 23.47
C GLU A 134 -4.76 14.84 22.97
N VAL A 135 -5.75 14.03 22.64
CA VAL A 135 -5.55 12.75 21.96
C VAL A 135 -6.06 12.83 20.53
N ARG A 136 -5.32 12.22 19.60
CA ARG A 136 -5.69 12.07 18.19
C ARG A 136 -5.50 10.64 17.76
N TYR A 137 -6.31 10.21 16.79
CA TYR A 137 -6.24 8.88 16.24
C TYR A 137 -6.15 8.86 14.73
N ALA A 138 -5.52 7.82 14.20
CA ALA A 138 -5.50 7.51 12.78
C ALA A 138 -5.67 5.99 12.61
N VAL A 139 -6.00 5.56 11.40
CA VAL A 139 -6.28 4.16 11.10
C VAL A 139 -5.56 3.70 9.84
N GLN A 140 -5.34 2.40 9.71
CA GLN A 140 -4.77 1.77 8.53
C GLN A 140 -5.52 0.47 8.25
N TYR A 141 -5.99 0.25 7.02
CA TYR A 141 -6.46 -1.08 6.60
C TYR A 141 -5.29 -2.03 6.44
N ALA A 142 -5.47 -3.25 6.93
CA ALA A 142 -4.58 -4.39 6.74
C ALA A 142 -5.36 -5.60 6.23
N SER A 143 -4.78 -6.33 5.26
CA SER A 143 -5.35 -7.55 4.71
C SER A 143 -4.23 -8.48 4.28
N GLU A 144 -4.16 -9.67 4.90
CA GLU A 144 -3.10 -10.66 4.68
C GLU A 144 -1.70 -10.05 4.85
N THR A 145 -1.04 -9.69 3.75
CA THR A 145 0.31 -9.09 3.70
C THR A 145 0.31 -7.66 3.15
N LEU A 146 -0.87 -7.12 2.82
CA LEU A 146 -1.04 -5.82 2.21
C LEU A 146 -1.55 -4.80 3.23
N PHE A 147 -0.99 -3.60 3.15
CA PHE A 147 -1.37 -2.44 3.93
C PHE A 147 -1.87 -1.34 3.01
N SER A 148 -2.74 -0.49 3.56
CA SER A 148 -3.11 0.80 2.97
C SER A 148 -2.21 1.92 3.51
N LYS A 149 -2.41 3.12 3.00
CA LYS A 149 -1.95 4.33 3.69
C LYS A 149 -2.57 4.47 5.06
N ILE A 150 -1.94 5.29 5.87
CA ILE A 150 -2.53 5.75 7.12
C ILE A 150 -3.56 6.83 6.78
N GLY A 151 -4.76 6.68 7.33
CA GLY A 151 -5.82 7.66 7.21
C GLY A 151 -5.44 8.97 7.89
N HIS A 152 -6.19 10.03 7.58
CA HIS A 152 -5.97 11.32 8.25
C HIS A 152 -6.16 11.20 9.76
N TRP A 153 -5.42 12.01 10.51
CA TRP A 153 -5.62 12.13 11.95
C TRP A 153 -7.01 12.69 12.26
N SER A 154 -7.61 12.21 13.35
CA SER A 154 -8.86 12.74 13.87
C SER A 154 -8.64 14.16 14.37
N ASP A 155 -9.75 14.88 14.55
CA ASP A 155 -9.74 16.09 15.35
C ASP A 155 -9.20 15.79 16.76
N PRO A 156 -8.47 16.74 17.37
CA PRO A 156 -7.98 16.58 18.73
C PRO A 156 -9.15 16.48 19.70
N VAL A 157 -9.06 15.54 20.64
CA VAL A 157 -10.03 15.40 21.72
C VAL A 157 -9.33 15.66 23.05
N SER A 158 -9.82 16.64 23.79
CA SER A 158 -9.25 16.98 25.11
C SER A 158 -9.57 15.90 26.13
N VAL A 159 -8.54 15.43 26.83
CA VAL A 159 -8.64 14.54 27.97
C VAL A 159 -9.03 15.38 29.19
N GLY A 160 -10.20 15.09 29.75
CA GLY A 160 -10.66 15.64 31.03
C GLY A 160 -10.58 14.57 32.12
N ALA A 161 -11.57 14.56 33.02
CA ALA A 161 -11.62 13.64 34.17
C ALA A 161 -11.73 12.14 33.81
N LYS A 162 -11.91 11.79 32.54
CA LYS A 162 -12.07 10.41 32.05
C LYS A 162 -11.01 10.06 31.00
N ALA A 163 -10.55 8.82 31.06
CA ALA A 163 -9.53 8.23 30.20
C ALA A 163 -10.09 7.11 29.32
N CYS A 164 -9.26 6.61 28.40
CA CYS A 164 -9.48 5.38 27.64
C CYS A 164 -10.82 5.34 26.88
N PRO A 165 -11.00 6.18 25.84
CA PRO A 165 -12.26 6.29 25.13
C PRO A 165 -12.58 5.01 24.36
N THR A 166 -13.86 4.83 24.10
CA THR A 166 -14.36 3.89 23.10
C THR A 166 -14.40 4.58 21.74
N LEU A 167 -13.69 4.03 20.77
CA LEU A 167 -13.68 4.45 19.38
C LEU A 167 -14.67 3.59 18.60
N ARG A 168 -15.58 4.22 17.86
CA ARG A 168 -16.54 3.53 16.99
C ARG A 168 -16.12 3.65 15.54
N MET A 169 -15.91 2.52 14.88
CA MET A 169 -15.52 2.46 13.49
C MET A 169 -16.74 2.53 12.54
N PRO A 170 -16.60 3.19 11.37
CA PRO A 170 -17.50 2.92 10.26
C PRO A 170 -17.39 1.46 9.82
N VAL A 171 -18.46 0.94 9.21
CA VAL A 171 -18.48 -0.44 8.70
C VAL A 171 -17.63 -0.51 7.43
N ASP A 172 -16.51 -1.23 7.48
CA ASP A 172 -15.74 -1.54 6.27
C ASP A 172 -16.45 -2.63 5.47
N GLN A 173 -16.96 -2.27 4.29
CA GLN A 173 -17.72 -3.18 3.43
C GLN A 173 -16.87 -4.36 2.92
N THR A 174 -15.56 -4.17 2.81
CA THR A 174 -14.59 -5.19 2.38
C THR A 174 -14.10 -6.08 3.52
N ARG A 175 -14.56 -5.85 4.76
CA ARG A 175 -14.27 -6.67 5.94
C ARG A 175 -12.77 -6.88 6.17
N ARG A 176 -11.98 -5.81 6.13
CA ARG A 176 -10.54 -5.84 6.43
C ARG A 176 -10.28 -5.57 7.91
N ASN A 177 -9.08 -5.92 8.35
CA ASN A 177 -8.61 -5.53 9.68
C ASN A 177 -8.25 -4.04 9.66
N VAL A 178 -8.40 -3.38 10.81
CA VAL A 178 -8.05 -1.97 10.97
C VAL A 178 -7.05 -1.81 12.11
N LEU A 179 -5.86 -1.34 11.78
CA LEU A 179 -4.85 -0.95 12.77
C LEU A 179 -5.17 0.46 13.27
N VAL A 180 -5.09 0.65 14.58
CA VAL A 180 -5.44 1.91 15.26
C VAL A 180 -4.20 2.55 15.82
N PHE A 181 -3.92 3.77 15.39
CA PHE A 181 -2.83 4.60 15.89
C PHE A 181 -3.35 5.70 16.79
N ARG A 182 -2.62 5.98 17.86
CA ARG A 182 -2.88 7.05 18.82
C ARG A 182 -1.66 7.95 18.93
N LYS A 183 -1.87 9.25 19.09
CA LYS A 183 -0.85 10.16 19.59
C LYS A 183 -1.47 11.15 20.59
N PHE A 184 -0.68 11.54 21.58
CA PHE A 184 -1.06 12.59 22.51
C PHE A 184 -0.29 13.86 22.17
N ASP A 185 -0.97 14.98 22.05
CA ASP A 185 -0.38 16.26 21.69
C ASP A 185 0.45 16.10 20.40
N ASN A 186 1.73 16.52 20.44
CA ASN A 186 2.70 16.32 19.36
C ASN A 186 3.66 15.14 19.63
N SER A 187 3.25 14.15 20.44
CA SER A 187 4.06 12.96 20.70
C SER A 187 4.17 12.07 19.47
N LYS A 188 5.17 11.17 19.51
CA LYS A 188 5.29 10.09 18.54
C LYS A 188 4.00 9.23 18.55
N PRO A 189 3.42 8.93 17.38
CA PRO A 189 2.36 7.94 17.21
C PRO A 189 2.69 6.56 17.75
N GLN A 190 1.68 5.86 18.26
CA GLN A 190 1.75 4.50 18.77
C GLN A 190 0.63 3.67 18.15
N LEU A 191 0.95 2.45 17.72
CA LEU A 191 -0.06 1.43 17.40
C LEU A 191 -0.66 0.93 18.72
N VAL A 192 -1.95 1.18 18.94
CA VAL A 192 -2.64 0.83 20.20
C VAL A 192 -3.53 -0.40 20.08
N GLY A 193 -3.81 -0.85 18.85
CA GLY A 193 -4.51 -2.11 18.66
C GLY A 193 -4.94 -2.35 17.23
N GLU A 194 -5.65 -3.47 17.08
CA GLU A 194 -6.22 -3.95 15.83
C GLU A 194 -7.71 -4.24 16.05
N ILE A 195 -8.53 -3.81 15.09
CA ILE A 195 -9.97 -4.03 15.05
C ILE A 195 -10.24 -5.08 13.96
N THR A 196 -10.87 -6.17 14.36
CA THR A 196 -11.27 -7.23 13.44
C THR A 196 -12.54 -6.84 12.67
N PRO A 197 -12.85 -7.46 11.51
CA PRO A 197 -13.90 -6.99 10.61
C PRO A 197 -15.32 -6.98 11.19
N TYR A 198 -15.55 -7.72 12.27
CA TYR A 198 -16.85 -7.84 12.93
C TYR A 198 -16.95 -6.99 14.21
N GLN A 199 -15.89 -6.26 14.54
CA GLN A 199 -15.82 -5.41 15.71
C GLN A 199 -16.08 -3.95 15.31
N SER A 200 -17.10 -3.35 15.89
CA SER A 200 -17.48 -1.95 15.62
C SER A 200 -16.98 -0.96 16.67
N ASN A 201 -16.61 -1.46 17.86
CA ASN A 201 -16.14 -0.65 18.98
C ASN A 201 -14.77 -1.14 19.43
N PHE A 202 -13.85 -0.20 19.64
CA PHE A 202 -12.51 -0.42 20.16
C PHE A 202 -12.31 0.41 21.43
N ILE A 203 -11.76 -0.18 22.49
CA ILE A 203 -11.45 0.56 23.72
C ILE A 203 -9.95 0.76 23.77
N ASP A 204 -9.52 2.00 23.82
CA ASP A 204 -8.11 2.39 23.86
C ASP A 204 -7.62 2.46 25.31
N ILE A 205 -7.17 1.33 25.87
CA ILE A 205 -6.71 1.23 27.26
C ILE A 205 -5.25 1.70 27.36
#